data_AF-A0A4R8KAM2-F1
#
_entry.id   AF-A0A4R8KAM2-F1
#
_cell.length_a   1.000
_cell.length_b   1.000
_cell.length_c   1.000
_cell.angle_alpha   90.00
_cell.angle_beta   90.00
_cell.angle_gamma   90.00
#
_symmetry.space_group_name_H-M   'P 1'
#
loop_
_entity.id
_entity.type
_entity.pdbx_description
1 polymer ?
#
loop_
_entity_poly.entity_id
_entity_poly.type
_entity_poly.pdbx_seq_one_letter_code
_entity_poly.pdbx_strand_id
1 'polypeptide(L)'
;MKTQARTRPTRAARGSARSWSANREAIKRADTPFGKLSANDNNVLLLDGKPVSPRIQANNSLSFAAQVALKNHRAVLIQNNGGTACPALYHWIILSEGSYVVSPEFGSCSDLPKVSTVSGRLIVTMPDFVGDAASEAERKRVAKRTKKYVYDGRVVTENGKPVRGG
;
A
#
# COMPACT_ATOMS: atom_id res chain seq x y z
N MET A 1 -47.16 30.77 24.50
CA MET A 1 -47.60 29.71 23.57
C MET A 1 -46.98 29.96 22.19
N LYS A 2 -46.10 29.07 21.72
CA LYS A 2 -46.02 28.56 20.34
C LYS A 2 -44.81 27.63 20.22
N THR A 3 -45.13 26.36 20.07
CA THR A 3 -44.27 25.20 19.88
C THR A 3 -43.77 25.14 18.43
N GLN A 4 -42.49 24.87 18.20
CA GLN A 4 -41.98 24.30 16.94
C GLN A 4 -40.84 23.33 17.30
N ALA A 5 -41.15 22.03 17.39
CA ALA A 5 -41.14 21.05 16.30
C ALA A 5 -39.71 20.62 15.90
N ARG A 6 -39.33 19.46 16.45
CA ARG A 6 -38.10 18.71 16.17
C ARG A 6 -38.10 18.23 14.72
N THR A 7 -37.03 18.49 13.99
CA THR A 7 -36.67 17.76 12.78
C THR A 7 -35.34 17.03 13.01
N ARG A 8 -35.42 15.69 13.15
CA ARG A 8 -34.28 14.77 13.08
C ARG A 8 -33.77 14.76 11.63
N PRO A 9 -32.48 15.00 11.36
CA PRO A 9 -31.89 14.55 10.13
C PRO A 9 -31.50 13.06 10.28
N THR A 10 -32.33 12.18 9.73
CA THR A 10 -31.96 10.80 9.44
C THR A 10 -31.01 10.82 8.25
N ARG A 11 -29.70 10.93 8.48
CA ARG A 11 -28.71 10.82 7.41
C ARG A 11 -28.13 9.41 7.37
N ALA A 12 -28.46 8.73 6.28
CA ALA A 12 -27.98 7.43 5.87
C ALA A 12 -26.47 7.26 6.08
N ALA A 13 -26.10 6.09 6.62
CA ALA A 13 -24.74 5.58 6.62
C ALA A 13 -24.28 5.36 5.17
N ARG A 14 -23.73 6.40 4.55
CA ARG A 14 -22.79 6.22 3.44
C ARG A 14 -21.43 5.96 4.07
N GLY A 15 -20.95 4.73 3.89
CA GLY A 15 -19.55 4.40 4.12
C GLY A 15 -18.69 5.25 3.20
N SER A 16 -18.38 6.46 3.65
CA SER A 16 -17.32 7.27 3.09
C SER A 16 -16.05 6.47 3.33
N ALA A 17 -15.46 5.96 2.26
CA ALA A 17 -14.03 5.75 2.22
C ALA A 17 -13.42 7.09 2.65
N ARG A 18 -13.05 7.20 3.94
CA ARG A 18 -12.20 8.29 4.39
C ARG A 18 -10.87 7.98 3.74
N SER A 19 -10.72 8.43 2.50
CA SER A 19 -9.43 8.83 1.95
C SER A 19 -8.94 9.85 2.96
N TRP A 20 -8.11 9.39 3.89
CA TRP A 20 -7.35 10.31 4.72
C TRP A 20 -6.52 11.12 3.77
N SER A 21 -6.73 12.42 3.90
CA SER A 21 -6.08 13.48 3.17
C SER A 21 -4.60 13.15 3.01
N ALA A 22 -4.16 13.23 1.76
CA ALA A 22 -2.78 13.43 1.39
C ALA A 22 -2.11 14.42 2.36
N ASN A 23 -1.36 13.90 3.33
CA ASN A 23 -0.43 14.66 4.14
C ASN A 23 0.93 14.02 3.98
N ARG A 24 1.84 14.85 3.50
CA ARG A 24 3.13 14.58 2.89
C ARG A 24 4.22 14.29 3.93
N GLU A 25 3.86 13.63 5.02
CA GLU A 25 4.83 13.03 5.93
C GLU A 25 4.79 11.53 5.65
N ALA A 26 5.93 10.97 5.22
CA ALA A 26 6.08 9.54 5.11
C ALA A 26 5.60 8.91 6.41
N ILE A 27 4.46 8.22 6.35
CA ILE A 27 3.87 7.55 7.49
C ILE A 27 4.95 6.58 7.98
N LYS A 28 5.52 6.82 9.17
CA LYS A 28 6.55 5.93 9.75
C LYS A 28 5.96 4.66 10.35
N ARG A 29 4.63 4.61 10.49
CA ARG A 29 3.86 3.54 11.12
C ARG A 29 2.41 3.61 10.67
N ALA A 30 1.76 2.48 10.46
CA ALA A 30 0.31 2.45 10.19
C ALA A 30 -0.44 1.93 11.41
N ASP A 31 -1.24 2.80 12.02
CA ASP A 31 -2.14 2.42 13.10
C ASP A 31 -3.45 1.92 12.48
N THR A 32 -3.88 0.71 12.88
CA THR A 32 -5.09 0.09 12.35
C THR A 32 -5.94 -0.50 13.48
N PRO A 33 -7.27 -0.69 13.28
CA PRO A 33 -8.11 -1.39 14.26
C PRO A 33 -7.70 -2.85 14.53
N PHE A 34 -6.83 -3.42 13.68
CA PHE A 34 -6.40 -4.82 13.73
C PHE A 34 -4.94 -4.97 14.19
N GLY A 35 -4.33 -3.88 14.68
CA GLY A 35 -2.95 -3.84 15.11
C GLY A 35 -2.16 -2.69 14.49
N LYS A 36 -0.97 -2.46 15.02
CA LYS A 36 -0.07 -1.39 14.64
C LYS A 36 1.11 -1.94 13.86
N LEU A 37 1.31 -1.42 12.65
CA LEU A 37 2.50 -1.71 11.86
C LEU A 37 3.56 -0.63 12.05
N SER A 38 4.81 -1.04 12.24
CA SER A 38 5.96 -0.14 12.38
C SER A 38 7.24 -0.78 11.84
N ALA A 39 8.23 0.01 11.46
CA ALA A 39 9.59 -0.47 11.22
C ALA A 39 10.46 -0.22 12.45
N ASN A 40 11.36 -1.15 12.79
CA ASN A 40 12.38 -0.93 13.81
C ASN A 40 13.69 -0.38 13.22
N ASP A 41 14.68 -0.14 14.08
CA ASP A 41 16.00 0.40 13.70
C ASP A 41 16.79 -0.53 12.75
N ASN A 42 16.44 -1.82 12.70
CA ASN A 42 17.01 -2.80 11.78
C ASN A 42 16.20 -2.94 10.48
N ASN A 43 15.29 -2.01 10.20
CA ASN A 43 14.41 -2.00 9.03
C ASN A 43 13.52 -3.24 8.89
N VAL A 44 13.19 -3.89 10.01
CA VAL A 44 12.27 -5.04 10.05
C VAL A 44 10.85 -4.54 10.28
N LEU A 45 9.91 -5.05 9.48
CA LEU A 45 8.49 -4.76 9.67
C LEU A 45 7.94 -5.53 10.87
N LEU A 46 7.30 -4.80 11.78
CA LEU A 46 6.68 -5.32 13.00
C LEU A 46 5.16 -5.09 12.95
N LEU A 47 4.41 -6.06 13.46
CA LEU A 47 3.00 -5.95 13.85
C LEU A 47 2.91 -6.08 15.37
N ASP A 48 2.40 -5.04 16.03
CA ASP A 48 2.29 -4.96 17.50
C ASP A 48 3.61 -5.30 18.21
N GLY A 49 4.73 -4.83 17.64
CA GLY A 49 6.08 -5.03 18.15
C GLY A 49 6.71 -6.38 17.79
N LYS A 50 5.98 -7.29 17.14
CA LYS A 50 6.49 -8.61 16.71
C LYS A 50 6.82 -8.63 15.22
N PRO A 51 7.93 -9.24 14.78
CA PRO A 51 8.21 -9.40 13.36
C PRO A 51 7.07 -10.12 12.63
N VAL A 52 6.69 -9.60 11.45
CA VAL A 52 5.73 -10.27 10.58
C VAL A 52 6.35 -11.54 9.97
N SER A 53 5.49 -12.47 9.54
CA SER A 53 5.86 -13.70 8.82
C SER A 53 5.14 -13.76 7.46
N PRO A 54 5.86 -13.96 6.34
CA PRO A 54 7.32 -13.98 6.21
C PRO A 54 7.98 -12.67 6.66
N ARG A 55 9.23 -12.77 7.11
CA ARG A 55 9.99 -11.62 7.60
C ARG A 55 10.24 -10.64 6.46
N ILE A 56 9.82 -9.39 6.63
CA ILE A 56 10.16 -8.28 5.73
C ILE A 56 11.25 -7.46 6.41
N GLN A 57 12.41 -7.38 5.76
CA GLN A 57 13.53 -6.54 6.17
C GLN A 57 14.04 -5.77 4.95
N ALA A 58 14.02 -4.44 5.03
CA ALA A 58 14.55 -3.61 3.95
C ALA A 58 16.07 -3.42 4.07
N ASN A 59 16.71 -3.20 2.93
CA ASN A 59 18.14 -2.91 2.87
C ASN A 59 18.45 -1.52 3.43
N ASN A 60 17.67 -0.50 3.06
CA ASN A 60 17.88 0.88 3.52
C ASN A 60 16.81 1.36 4.49
N SER A 61 15.53 1.26 4.11
CA SER A 61 14.42 1.65 4.98
C SER A 61 13.08 1.06 4.52
N LEU A 62 12.13 0.98 5.44
CA LEU A 62 10.73 0.72 5.13
C LEU A 62 9.93 2.02 5.17
N SER A 63 9.03 2.21 4.23
CA SER A 63 8.09 3.33 4.18
C SER A 63 6.66 2.82 4.04
N PHE A 64 5.69 3.55 4.60
CA PHE A 64 4.28 3.18 4.50
C PHE A 64 3.64 4.03 3.40
N ALA A 65 3.53 3.45 2.21
CA ALA A 65 3.13 4.16 1.00
C ALA A 65 1.61 4.43 0.94
N ALA A 66 0.80 3.55 1.51
CA ALA A 66 -0.65 3.73 1.55
C ALA A 66 -1.32 2.89 2.64
N GLN A 67 -2.51 3.33 3.06
CA GLN A 67 -3.42 2.55 3.87
C GLN A 67 -4.82 2.60 3.27
N VAL A 68 -5.47 1.45 3.16
CA VAL A 68 -6.77 1.28 2.56
C VAL A 68 -7.72 0.59 3.55
N ALA A 69 -8.85 1.24 3.80
CA ALA A 69 -9.93 0.68 4.60
C ALA A 69 -10.87 -0.16 3.72
N LEU A 70 -10.89 -1.46 3.96
CA LEU A 70 -11.86 -2.40 3.38
C LEU A 70 -12.87 -2.82 4.45
N LYS A 71 -13.91 -3.57 4.08
CA LYS A 71 -15.07 -3.83 4.95
C LYS A 71 -14.66 -4.45 6.31
N ASN A 72 -13.88 -5.53 6.28
CA ASN A 72 -13.50 -6.31 7.47
C ASN A 72 -11.98 -6.44 7.65
N HIS A 73 -11.21 -5.61 6.95
CA HIS A 73 -9.75 -5.64 7.01
C HIS A 73 -9.16 -4.28 6.65
N ARG A 74 -7.88 -4.12 6.92
CA ARG A 74 -7.06 -2.98 6.48
C ARG A 74 -5.95 -3.50 5.60
N ALA A 75 -5.72 -2.83 4.49
CA ALA A 75 -4.56 -3.11 3.65
C ALA A 75 -3.57 -1.97 3.79
N VAL A 76 -2.30 -2.30 4.04
CA VAL A 76 -1.22 -1.33 4.16
C VAL A 76 -0.18 -1.66 3.10
N LEU A 77 0.16 -0.69 2.26
CA LEU A 77 1.20 -0.83 1.26
C LEU A 77 2.53 -0.40 1.89
N ILE A 78 3.44 -1.35 2.01
CA ILE A 78 4.79 -1.14 2.51
C ILE A 78 5.73 -1.03 1.32
N GLN A 79 6.53 0.02 1.29
CA GLN A 79 7.62 0.22 0.35
C GLN A 79 8.93 -0.20 1.02
N ASN A 80 9.59 -1.19 0.43
CA ASN A 80 10.97 -1.55 0.68
C ASN A 80 11.87 -0.63 -0.16
N ASN A 81 12.53 0.32 0.50
CA ASN A 81 13.53 1.17 -0.14
C ASN A 81 14.87 0.44 -0.09
N GLY A 82 15.45 0.08 -1.24
CA GLY A 82 16.67 -0.72 -1.22
C GLY A 82 17.51 -0.82 -2.50
N GLY A 83 18.79 -0.46 -2.39
CA GLY A 83 19.88 -0.90 -3.26
C GLY A 83 20.00 -0.23 -4.65
N THR A 84 21.11 -0.53 -5.34
CA THR A 84 21.45 -0.03 -6.69
C THR A 84 20.63 -0.71 -7.80
N ALA A 85 20.01 -1.87 -7.51
CA ALA A 85 19.29 -2.67 -8.50
C ALA A 85 17.84 -2.20 -8.71
N CYS A 86 17.09 -1.93 -7.63
CA CYS A 86 15.70 -1.48 -7.72
C CYS A 86 15.34 -0.57 -6.54
N PRO A 87 15.23 0.75 -6.73
CA PRO A 87 15.14 1.67 -5.60
C PRO A 87 13.87 1.52 -4.75
N ALA A 88 12.78 0.98 -5.33
CA ALA A 88 11.52 0.77 -4.61
C ALA A 88 10.81 -0.54 -5.01
N LEU A 89 10.59 -1.40 -4.01
CA LEU A 89 9.74 -2.59 -4.11
C LEU A 89 8.64 -2.52 -3.04
N TYR A 90 7.59 -3.32 -3.20
CA TYR A 90 6.37 -3.19 -2.43
C TYR A 90 5.82 -4.52 -1.92
N HIS A 91 5.19 -4.46 -0.75
CA HIS A 91 4.37 -5.51 -0.19
C HIS A 91 3.02 -4.96 0.27
N TRP A 92 1.96 -5.76 0.10
CA TRP A 92 0.72 -5.56 0.81
C TRP A 92 0.73 -6.32 2.13
N ILE A 93 0.33 -5.64 3.20
CA ILE A 93 0.02 -6.24 4.49
C ILE A 93 -1.48 -6.11 4.72
N ILE A 94 -2.17 -7.24 4.72
CA ILE A 94 -3.61 -7.29 4.95
C ILE A 94 -3.83 -7.70 6.40
N LEU A 95 -4.41 -6.81 7.19
CA LEU A 95 -4.70 -7.03 8.60
C LEU A 95 -6.20 -7.25 8.78
N SER A 96 -6.56 -8.33 9.45
CA SER A 96 -7.91 -8.69 9.87
C SER A 96 -7.92 -9.05 11.34
N GLU A 97 -9.09 -9.36 11.89
CA GLU A 97 -9.21 -9.79 13.27
C GLU A 97 -8.34 -11.03 13.54
N GLY A 98 -7.39 -10.89 14.48
CA GLY A 98 -6.47 -11.94 14.91
C GLY A 98 -5.51 -12.49 13.85
N SER A 99 -5.44 -11.90 12.65
CA SER A 99 -4.73 -12.50 11.52
C SER A 99 -4.16 -11.45 10.57
N TYR A 100 -3.11 -11.82 9.84
CA TYR A 100 -2.58 -11.01 8.77
C TYR A 100 -2.08 -11.86 7.61
N VAL A 101 -2.02 -11.26 6.43
CA VAL A 101 -1.44 -11.85 5.21
C VAL A 101 -0.45 -10.86 4.62
N VAL A 102 0.72 -11.37 4.24
CA VAL A 102 1.74 -10.62 3.51
C VAL A 102 1.70 -11.06 2.06
N SER A 103 1.61 -10.12 1.12
CA SER A 103 1.74 -10.44 -0.29
C SER A 103 3.19 -10.74 -0.67
N PRO A 104 3.41 -11.47 -1.79
CA PRO A 104 4.68 -11.44 -2.48
C PRO A 104 5.20 -10.02 -2.69
N GLU A 105 6.52 -9.87 -2.81
CA GLU A 105 7.13 -8.63 -3.25
C GLU A 105 6.73 -8.33 -4.71
N PHE A 106 6.47 -7.06 -5.01
CA PHE A 106 6.16 -6.60 -6.36
C PHE A 106 6.62 -5.16 -6.57
N GLY A 107 6.75 -4.76 -7.83
CA GLY A 107 7.05 -3.38 -8.19
C GLY A 107 7.78 -3.29 -9.52
N SER A 108 7.79 -2.09 -10.08
CA SER A 108 8.53 -1.75 -11.30
C SER A 108 9.83 -1.03 -10.99
N CYS A 109 10.25 -0.95 -9.72
CA CYS A 109 11.41 -0.18 -9.25
C CYS A 109 11.19 1.35 -9.29
N SER A 110 9.96 1.81 -9.54
CA SER A 110 9.53 3.21 -9.40
C SER A 110 9.00 3.49 -7.99
N ASP A 111 9.37 4.64 -7.42
CA ASP A 111 8.95 5.14 -6.11
C ASP A 111 7.65 5.98 -6.14
N LEU A 112 6.99 6.06 -7.30
CA LEU A 112 5.74 6.80 -7.52
C LEU A 112 4.51 5.87 -7.64
N PRO A 113 4.09 5.16 -6.57
CA PRO A 113 2.92 4.31 -6.62
C PRO A 113 1.64 5.13 -6.57
N LYS A 114 0.68 4.79 -7.42
CA LYS A 114 -0.71 5.25 -7.30
C LYS A 114 -1.58 4.08 -6.88
N VAL A 115 -2.21 4.23 -5.73
CA VAL A 115 -3.08 3.21 -5.13
C VAL A 115 -4.54 3.55 -5.40
N SER A 116 -5.30 2.56 -5.84
CA SER A 116 -6.75 2.64 -6.03
C SER A 116 -7.42 1.33 -5.64
N THR A 117 -8.73 1.37 -5.46
CA THR A 117 -9.53 0.18 -5.19
C THR A 117 -10.69 0.06 -6.15
N VAL A 118 -10.90 -1.14 -6.68
CA VAL A 118 -12.03 -1.44 -7.58
C VAL A 118 -12.64 -2.76 -7.16
N SER A 119 -13.92 -2.74 -6.78
CA SER A 119 -14.67 -3.93 -6.36
C SER A 119 -13.96 -4.76 -5.28
N GLY A 120 -13.31 -4.09 -4.33
CA GLY A 120 -12.58 -4.74 -3.23
C GLY A 120 -11.16 -5.21 -3.58
N ARG A 121 -10.73 -5.11 -4.84
CA ARG A 121 -9.36 -5.40 -5.26
C ARG A 121 -8.47 -4.18 -5.05
N LEU A 122 -7.24 -4.41 -4.59
CA LEU A 122 -6.23 -3.38 -4.45
C LEU A 122 -5.46 -3.26 -5.77
N ILE A 123 -5.39 -2.05 -6.31
CA ILE A 123 -4.71 -1.78 -7.57
C ILE A 123 -3.59 -0.78 -7.31
N VAL A 124 -2.38 -1.15 -7.70
CA VAL A 124 -1.22 -0.26 -7.69
C VAL A 124 -0.78 -0.03 -9.13
N THR A 125 -0.73 1.23 -9.55
CA THR A 125 -0.15 1.61 -10.84
C THR A 125 1.09 2.44 -10.62
N MET A 126 2.15 2.16 -11.36
CA MET A 126 3.42 2.85 -11.25
C MET A 126 4.07 3.02 -12.63
N PRO A 127 4.81 4.12 -12.86
CA PRO A 127 5.69 4.22 -14.02
C PRO A 127 6.64 3.03 -14.10
N ASP A 128 6.96 2.62 -15.33
CA ASP A 128 8.05 1.69 -15.55
C ASP A 128 9.38 2.40 -15.26
N PHE A 129 10.40 1.67 -14.80
CA PHE A 129 11.69 2.22 -14.40
C PHE A 129 12.81 1.63 -15.26
N VAL A 130 13.81 2.46 -15.54
CA VAL A 130 15.09 2.01 -16.09
C VAL A 130 16.21 2.71 -15.30
N GLY A 131 17.25 1.97 -14.95
CA GLY A 131 18.34 2.46 -14.10
C GLY A 131 19.09 3.65 -14.70
N ASP A 132 19.90 4.30 -13.87
CA ASP A 132 20.55 5.58 -14.19
C ASP A 132 21.54 5.53 -15.36
N ALA A 133 22.00 4.32 -15.73
CA ALA A 133 22.84 4.10 -16.89
C ALA A 133 22.13 4.34 -18.24
N ALA A 134 20.78 4.36 -18.27
CA ALA A 134 20.04 4.61 -19.50
C ALA A 134 20.05 6.09 -19.91
N SER A 135 19.92 6.35 -21.22
CA SER A 135 19.81 7.72 -21.73
C SER A 135 18.56 8.44 -21.18
N GLU A 136 18.56 9.77 -21.13
CA GLU A 136 17.39 10.54 -20.70
C GLU A 136 16.15 10.28 -21.58
N ALA A 137 16.37 10.14 -22.90
CA ALA A 137 15.31 9.83 -23.85
C ALA A 137 14.67 8.46 -23.58
N GLU A 138 15.49 7.46 -23.23
CA GLU A 138 15.01 6.13 -22.85
C GLU A 138 14.28 6.17 -21.51
N ARG A 139 14.82 6.85 -20.50
CA ARG A 139 14.14 7.09 -19.22
C ARG A 139 12.76 7.71 -19.42
N LYS A 140 12.66 8.76 -20.24
CA LYS A 140 11.38 9.41 -20.59
C LYS A 140 10.43 8.46 -21.33
N ARG A 141 10.93 7.59 -22.21
CA ARG A 141 10.10 6.63 -22.96
C ARG A 141 9.56 5.53 -22.05
N VAL A 142 10.38 5.03 -21.13
CA VAL A 142 10.02 3.98 -20.17
C VAL A 142 9.05 4.53 -19.12
N ALA A 143 9.30 5.72 -18.57
CA ALA A 143 8.41 6.36 -17.59
C ALA A 143 6.98 6.63 -18.11
N LYS A 144 6.78 6.69 -19.44
CA LYS A 144 5.43 6.78 -20.04
C LYS A 144 4.66 5.46 -19.99
N ARG A 145 5.35 4.33 -19.85
CA ARG A 145 4.72 3.02 -19.68
C ARG A 145 4.27 2.90 -18.22
N THR A 146 3.03 2.49 -18.02
CA THR A 146 2.48 2.27 -16.67
C THR A 146 2.34 0.79 -16.44
N LYS A 147 2.95 0.29 -15.37
CA LYS A 147 2.77 -1.07 -14.86
C LYS A 147 1.58 -1.09 -13.92
N LYS A 148 0.71 -2.09 -14.05
CA LYS A 148 -0.47 -2.27 -13.18
C LYS A 148 -0.35 -3.57 -12.42
N TYR A 149 -0.37 -3.46 -11.10
CA TYR A 149 -0.38 -4.56 -10.16
C TYR A 149 -1.76 -4.66 -9.51
N VAL A 150 -2.36 -5.84 -9.50
CA VAL A 150 -3.67 -6.09 -8.88
C VAL A 150 -3.53 -7.19 -7.85
N TYR A 151 -3.96 -6.90 -6.63
CA TYR A 151 -4.06 -7.88 -5.56
C TYR A 151 -5.52 -8.20 -5.25
N ASP A 152 -5.86 -9.49 -5.30
CA ASP A 152 -7.22 -10.02 -5.13
C ASP A 152 -7.48 -10.62 -3.74
N GLY A 153 -6.52 -10.50 -2.82
CA GLY A 153 -6.57 -11.15 -1.50
C GLY A 153 -5.70 -12.40 -1.39
N ARG A 154 -5.14 -12.89 -2.52
CA ARG A 154 -4.27 -14.07 -2.53
C ARG A 154 -3.05 -13.87 -3.42
N VAL A 155 -3.25 -13.38 -4.64
CA VAL A 155 -2.20 -13.28 -5.66
C VAL A 155 -2.05 -11.82 -6.09
N VAL A 156 -0.80 -11.40 -6.29
CA VAL A 156 -0.49 -10.15 -7.00
C VAL A 156 -0.33 -10.51 -8.48
N THR A 157 -1.00 -9.77 -9.37
CA THR A 157 -0.84 -9.93 -10.82
C THR A 157 -0.29 -8.65 -11.44
N GLU A 158 0.75 -8.74 -12.26
CA GLU A 158 1.24 -7.66 -13.12
C GLU A 158 0.61 -7.79 -14.50
N ASN A 159 -0.21 -6.82 -14.90
CA ASN A 159 -0.88 -6.81 -16.20
C ASN A 159 -1.61 -8.14 -16.53
N GLY A 160 -2.16 -8.80 -15.51
CA GLY A 160 -2.86 -10.08 -15.60
C GLY A 160 -2.00 -11.34 -15.44
N LYS A 161 -0.68 -11.21 -15.33
CA LYS A 161 0.22 -12.35 -15.06
C LYS A 161 0.58 -12.42 -13.57
N PRO A 162 0.50 -13.60 -12.91
CA PRO A 162 0.89 -13.72 -11.51
C PRO A 162 2.33 -13.32 -11.27
N VAL A 163 2.56 -12.46 -10.28
CA VAL A 163 3.89 -12.19 -9.72
C VAL A 163 4.22 -13.35 -8.80
N ARG A 164 5.25 -14.13 -9.15
CA ARG A 164 5.79 -15.15 -8.25
C ARG A 164 6.78 -14.44 -7.34
N GLY A 165 6.44 -14.32 -6.05
CA GLY A 165 7.43 -13.92 -5.05
C GLY A 165 8.55 -14.95 -5.01
N GLY A 166 9.79 -14.48 -5.04
CA GLY A 166 10.98 -15.30 -4.85
C GLY A 166 11.14 -15.75 -3.41
#